data_AF-A0A4R9LZB4-F1
#
_entry.id   AF-A0A4R9LZB4-F1
#
_cell.length_a   1.000
_cell.length_b   1.000
_cell.length_c   1.000
_cell.angle_alpha   90.00
_cell.angle_beta   90.00
_cell.angle_gamma   90.00
#
_symmetry.space_group_name_H-M   'P 1'
#
loop_
_entity.id
_entity.type
_entity.pdbx_description
1 polymer ?
#
loop_
_entity_poly.entity_id
_entity_poly.type
_entity_poly.pdbx_seq_one_letter_code
_entity_poly.pdbx_strand_id
1 'polypeptide(L)'
;MALFLIDSLMSASILCFYSGYFLRKKSLKWHRISNLSGVFFNLTAAVYLLSMKYLFGGLEEHSVFSAAPQYIIHIHRFWAAVALVMMLVMAYSGIKRKRKLHVKLHFVFLPLYTLVYASGLFLFQSYPVR
;
A
#
# COMPACT_ATOMS: atom_id res chain seq x y z
N MET A 1 14.09 -10.13 -7.46
CA MET A 1 13.86 -8.73 -7.90
C MET A 1 12.44 -8.23 -7.68
N ALA A 2 11.41 -9.09 -7.80
CA ALA A 2 10.01 -8.69 -7.64
C ALA A 2 9.71 -8.05 -6.27
N LEU A 3 10.15 -8.67 -5.17
CA LEU A 3 9.95 -8.15 -3.80
C LEU A 3 10.54 -6.75 -3.62
N PHE A 4 11.77 -6.52 -4.06
CA PHE A 4 12.43 -5.21 -4.01
C PHE A 4 11.63 -4.13 -4.76
N LEU A 5 11.06 -4.46 -5.93
CA LEU A 5 10.23 -3.52 -6.70
C LEU A 5 8.94 -3.18 -5.94
N ILE A 6 8.29 -4.18 -5.36
CA ILE A 6 7.07 -4.01 -4.55
C ILE A 6 7.37 -3.10 -3.36
N ASP A 7 8.42 -3.40 -2.60
CA ASP A 7 8.81 -2.63 -1.43
C ASP A 7 9.18 -1.19 -1.79
N SER A 8 9.88 -1.00 -2.92
CA SER A 8 10.23 0.33 -3.42
C SER A 8 8.99 1.15 -3.78
N LEU A 9 8.01 0.54 -4.46
CA LEU A 9 6.74 1.20 -4.81
C LEU A 9 5.91 1.51 -3.55
N MET A 10 5.83 0.58 -2.61
CA MET A 10 5.11 0.79 -1.34
C MET A 10 5.79 1.87 -0.48
N SER A 11 7.13 1.88 -0.42
CA SER A 11 7.92 2.93 0.23
C SER A 11 7.63 4.30 -0.38
N ALA A 12 7.72 4.41 -1.71
CA ALA A 12 7.42 5.64 -2.44
C ALA A 12 5.97 6.11 -2.17
N SER A 13 5.03 5.17 -2.10
CA SER A 13 3.64 5.46 -1.76
C SER A 13 3.48 6.05 -0.36
N ILE A 14 4.11 5.45 0.66
CA ILE A 14 4.07 5.97 2.04
C ILE A 14 4.69 7.36 2.13
N LEU A 15 5.87 7.54 1.53
CA LEU A 15 6.53 8.85 1.50
C LEU A 15 5.63 9.91 0.84
N CYS A 16 4.91 9.55 -0.22
CA CYS A 16 3.94 10.42 -0.87
C CYS A 16 2.74 10.76 0.03
N PHE A 17 2.21 9.80 0.80
CA PHE A 17 1.10 10.06 1.73
C PHE A 17 1.52 10.94 2.92
N TYR A 18 2.68 10.67 3.52
CA TYR A 18 3.20 11.50 4.61
C TYR A 18 3.56 12.91 4.11
N SER A 19 4.21 13.02 2.95
CA SER A 19 4.49 14.31 2.32
C SER A 19 3.19 15.07 2.02
N GLY A 20 2.18 14.38 1.49
CA GLY A 20 0.83 14.92 1.28
C GLY A 20 0.22 15.44 2.58
N TYR A 21 0.37 14.72 3.69
CA TYR A 21 -0.12 15.15 5.01
C TYR A 21 0.51 16.46 5.48
N PHE A 22 1.83 16.62 5.36
CA PHE A 22 2.53 17.87 5.72
C PHE A 22 2.20 19.02 4.76
N LEU A 23 2.12 18.74 3.46
CA LEU A 23 1.81 19.73 2.42
C LEU A 23 0.38 20.25 2.51
N ARG A 24 -0.52 19.58 3.24
CA ARG A 24 -1.90 20.01 3.51
C ARG A 24 -1.98 21.47 3.98
N LYS A 25 -1.03 21.91 4.82
CA LYS A 25 -1.01 23.28 5.38
C LYS A 25 -0.34 24.31 4.45
N LYS A 26 0.53 23.87 3.53
CA LYS A 26 1.30 24.77 2.65
C LYS A 26 0.59 25.02 1.32
N SER A 27 0.10 23.97 0.66
CA SER A 27 -0.55 24.08 -0.66
C SER A 27 -1.45 22.90 -0.95
N LEU A 28 -2.72 23.20 -1.27
CA LEU A 28 -3.69 22.19 -1.65
C LEU A 28 -3.32 21.50 -2.98
N LYS A 29 -2.64 22.19 -3.90
CA LYS A 29 -2.21 21.62 -5.18
C LYS A 29 -1.17 20.51 -4.95
N TRP A 30 -0.13 20.81 -4.18
CA TRP A 30 0.91 19.84 -3.83
C TRP A 30 0.41 18.70 -2.96
N HIS A 31 -0.51 18.97 -2.02
CA HIS A 31 -1.21 17.93 -1.25
C HIS A 31 -1.93 16.92 -2.15
N ARG A 32 -2.67 17.41 -3.16
CA ARG A 32 -3.40 16.54 -4.10
C ARG A 32 -2.44 15.72 -4.96
N ILE A 33 -1.43 16.37 -5.56
CA ILE A 33 -0.45 15.69 -6.40
C ILE A 33 0.25 14.58 -5.61
N SER A 34 0.78 14.91 -4.42
CA SER A 34 1.47 13.94 -3.58
C SER A 34 0.57 12.76 -3.20
N ASN A 35 -0.67 13.01 -2.77
CA ASN A 35 -1.58 11.92 -2.42
C ASN A 35 -2.00 11.08 -3.64
N LEU A 36 -2.21 11.70 -4.81
CA LEU A 36 -2.51 10.97 -6.05
C LEU A 36 -1.33 10.10 -6.51
N SER A 37 -0.11 10.62 -6.43
CA SER A 37 1.11 9.83 -6.68
C SER A 37 1.23 8.68 -5.70
N GLY A 38 0.91 8.90 -4.41
CA GLY A 38 0.88 7.84 -3.41
C GLY A 38 -0.12 6.73 -3.73
N VAL A 39 -1.33 7.10 -4.18
CA VAL A 39 -2.35 6.16 -4.66
C VAL A 39 -1.85 5.39 -5.87
N PHE A 40 -1.25 6.08 -6.84
CA PHE A 40 -0.73 5.47 -8.05
C PHE A 40 0.35 4.43 -7.75
N PHE A 41 1.35 4.76 -6.93
CA PHE A 41 2.41 3.80 -6.57
C PHE A 41 1.87 2.58 -5.82
N ASN A 42 0.94 2.78 -4.88
CA ASN A 42 0.32 1.67 -4.16
C ASN A 42 -0.50 0.77 -5.10
N LEU A 43 -1.28 1.37 -5.99
CA LEU A 43 -2.10 0.61 -6.93
C LEU A 43 -1.23 -0.17 -7.92
N THR A 44 -0.14 0.42 -8.41
CA THR A 44 0.83 -0.27 -9.25
C THR A 44 1.47 -1.45 -8.52
N ALA A 45 1.86 -1.28 -7.25
CA ALA A 45 2.38 -2.38 -6.44
C ALA A 45 1.35 -3.51 -6.24
N ALA A 46 0.09 -3.14 -5.94
CA ALA A 46 -0.99 -4.09 -5.74
C ALA A 46 -1.35 -4.87 -7.03
N VAL A 47 -1.45 -4.18 -8.17
CA VAL A 47 -1.70 -4.81 -9.47
C VAL A 47 -0.53 -5.72 -9.83
N TYR A 48 0.71 -5.28 -9.63
CA TYR A 48 1.88 -6.12 -9.86
C TYR A 48 1.84 -7.39 -9.02
N LEU A 49 1.60 -7.28 -7.71
CA LEU A 49 1.45 -8.43 -6.80
C LEU A 49 0.34 -9.40 -7.23
N LEU A 50 -0.83 -8.88 -7.63
CA LEU A 50 -1.97 -9.69 -8.07
C LEU A 50 -1.68 -10.41 -9.39
N SER A 51 -1.06 -9.72 -10.35
CA SER A 51 -0.65 -10.32 -11.62
C SER A 51 0.35 -11.45 -11.39
N MET A 52 1.34 -11.25 -10.53
CA MET A 52 2.33 -12.28 -10.20
C MET A 52 1.67 -13.48 -9.51
N LYS A 53 0.70 -13.25 -8.65
CA LYS A 53 -0.02 -14.33 -7.94
C LYS A 53 -0.94 -15.15 -8.86
N TYR A 54 -1.67 -14.51 -9.77
CA TYR A 54 -2.77 -15.16 -10.51
C TYR A 54 -2.51 -15.36 -12.01
N LEU A 55 -1.60 -14.61 -12.63
CA LEU A 55 -1.36 -14.64 -14.07
C LEU A 55 -0.01 -15.26 -14.45
N PHE A 56 0.99 -15.18 -13.57
CA PHE A 56 2.36 -15.64 -13.85
C PHE A 56 2.79 -16.82 -12.96
N GLY A 57 1.94 -17.83 -12.80
CA GLY A 57 2.31 -19.11 -12.17
C GLY A 57 2.48 -19.09 -10.64
N GLY A 58 2.54 -17.92 -9.99
CA GLY A 58 2.44 -17.76 -8.55
C GLY A 58 3.61 -16.98 -7.92
N LEU A 59 3.46 -16.61 -6.65
CA LEU A 59 4.46 -15.80 -5.94
C LEU A 59 5.80 -16.54 -5.75
N GLU A 60 5.77 -17.87 -5.67
CA GLU A 60 6.94 -18.72 -5.45
C GLU A 60 7.84 -18.81 -6.69
N GLU A 61 7.26 -18.81 -7.89
CA GLU A 61 8.02 -18.76 -9.16
C GLU A 61 8.83 -17.47 -9.31
N HIS A 62 8.43 -16.42 -8.59
CA HIS A 62 9.09 -15.11 -8.59
C HIS A 62 9.93 -14.84 -7.35
N SER A 63 10.30 -15.91 -6.63
CA SER A 63 11.16 -15.87 -5.45
C SER A 63 10.59 -15.02 -4.31
N VAL A 64 9.27 -14.96 -4.16
CA VAL A 64 8.61 -14.30 -3.02
C VAL A 64 8.12 -15.39 -2.07
N PHE A 65 8.90 -15.62 -1.02
CA PHE A 65 8.63 -16.64 -0.02
C PHE A 65 8.01 -16.04 1.23
N SER A 66 7.18 -16.88 1.86
CA SER A 66 6.47 -16.59 3.09
C SER A 66 7.37 -16.92 4.27
N ALA A 67 7.79 -15.91 5.04
CA ALA A 67 8.66 -16.11 6.20
C ALA A 67 7.91 -16.46 7.49
N ALA A 68 6.58 -16.45 7.43
CA ALA A 68 5.69 -16.64 8.56
C ALA A 68 4.66 -17.75 8.28
N PRO A 69 4.02 -18.29 9.32
CA PRO A 69 2.91 -19.22 9.17
C PRO A 69 1.79 -18.65 8.28
N GLN A 70 1.13 -19.53 7.51
CA GLN A 70 0.10 -19.14 6.56
C GLN A 70 -1.02 -18.28 7.18
N TYR A 71 -1.43 -18.56 8.42
CA TYR A 71 -2.48 -17.79 9.10
C TYR A 71 -2.10 -16.31 9.26
N ILE A 72 -0.83 -16.00 9.57
CA ILE A 72 -0.33 -14.62 9.71
C ILE A 72 -0.40 -13.90 8.35
N ILE A 73 -0.04 -14.61 7.28
CA ILE A 73 -0.08 -14.07 5.92
C ILE A 73 -1.51 -13.81 5.46
N HIS A 74 -2.46 -14.68 5.81
CA HIS A 74 -3.87 -14.44 5.53
C HIS A 74 -4.40 -13.21 6.26
N ILE A 75 -4.04 -13.03 7.53
CA ILE A 75 -4.40 -11.85 8.32
C ILE A 75 -3.81 -10.58 7.69
N HIS A 76 -2.52 -10.60 7.35
CA HIS A 76 -1.85 -9.47 6.70
C HIS A 76 -2.53 -9.11 5.36
N ARG A 77 -2.80 -10.11 4.50
CA ARG A 77 -3.48 -9.91 3.22
C ARG A 77 -4.89 -9.33 3.39
N PHE A 78 -5.62 -9.77 4.41
CA PHE A 78 -6.92 -9.20 4.74
C PHE A 78 -6.81 -7.71 5.06
N TRP A 79 -5.91 -7.32 5.97
CA TRP A 79 -5.70 -5.92 6.31
C TRP A 79 -5.15 -5.08 5.15
N ALA A 80 -4.31 -5.67 4.30
CA ALA A 80 -3.83 -5.02 3.07
C ALA A 80 -4.99 -4.73 2.11
N ALA A 81 -5.92 -5.68 1.94
CA ALA A 81 -7.12 -5.47 1.12
C ALA A 81 -8.04 -4.39 1.71
N VAL A 82 -8.23 -4.38 3.03
CA VAL A 82 -9.00 -3.33 3.73
C VAL A 82 -8.35 -1.96 3.50
N ALA A 83 -7.02 -1.86 3.66
CA ALA A 83 -6.27 -0.63 3.41
C ALA A 83 -6.40 -0.16 1.95
N LEU A 84 -6.34 -1.08 0.98
CA LEU A 84 -6.55 -0.78 -0.44
C LEU A 84 -7.94 -0.18 -0.69
N VAL A 85 -8.99 -0.79 -0.17
CA VAL A 85 -10.36 -0.28 -0.29
C VAL A 85 -10.48 1.10 0.35
N MET A 86 -9.96 1.29 1.56
CA MET A 86 -9.95 2.58 2.24
C MET A 86 -9.22 3.66 1.42
N MET A 87 -8.09 3.32 0.80
CA MET A 87 -7.34 4.22 -0.07
C MET A 87 -8.18 4.67 -1.26
N LEU A 88 -8.91 3.75 -1.92
CA LEU A 88 -9.77 4.08 -3.05
C LEU A 88 -10.94 4.98 -2.64
N VAL A 89 -11.59 4.69 -1.51
CA VAL A 89 -12.67 5.55 -0.97
C VAL A 89 -12.11 6.92 -0.57
N MET A 90 -10.89 6.97 -0.03
CA MET A 90 -10.20 8.23 0.31
C MET A 90 -9.86 9.05 -0.94
N ALA A 91 -9.36 8.41 -2.00
CA ALA A 91 -9.08 9.06 -3.29
C ALA A 91 -10.38 9.61 -3.91
N TYR A 92 -11.44 8.80 -3.96
CA TYR A 92 -12.74 9.20 -4.45
C TYR A 92 -13.35 10.37 -3.66
N SER A 93 -13.32 10.29 -2.33
CA SER A 93 -13.84 11.36 -1.47
C SER A 93 -13.03 12.64 -1.57
N GLY A 94 -11.71 12.55 -1.82
CA GLY A 94 -10.84 13.67 -2.14
C GLY A 94 -11.22 14.36 -3.46
N ILE A 95 -11.50 13.58 -4.51
CA ILE A 95 -11.95 14.08 -5.81
C ILE A 95 -13.32 14.75 -5.71
N LYS A 96 -14.27 14.13 -5.00
CA LYS A 96 -15.62 14.67 -4.75
C LYS A 96 -15.64 15.79 -3.69
N ARG A 97 -14.48 16.22 -3.19
CA ARG A 97 -14.31 17.29 -2.18
C ARG A 97 -15.12 17.07 -0.88
N LYS A 98 -15.41 15.80 -0.52
CA LYS A 98 -16.11 15.43 0.73
C LYS A 98 -15.16 15.49 1.93
N ARG A 99 -14.76 16.71 2.33
CA ARG A 99 -13.70 16.97 3.32
C ARG A 99 -13.85 16.21 4.65
N LYS A 100 -15.05 16.20 5.26
CA LYS A 100 -15.28 15.54 6.56
C LYS A 100 -15.01 14.03 6.49
N LEU A 101 -15.47 13.38 5.44
CA LEU A 101 -15.25 11.95 5.21
C LEU A 101 -13.77 11.67 4.90
N HIS A 102 -13.20 12.46 3.98
CA HIS A 102 -11.80 12.30 3.56
C HIS A 102 -10.82 12.41 4.74
N VAL A 103 -11.01 13.39 5.63
CA VAL A 103 -10.14 13.57 6.81
C VAL A 103 -10.26 12.39 7.78
N LYS A 104 -11.48 11.91 8.05
CA LYS A 104 -11.68 10.73 8.92
C LYS A 104 -11.04 9.48 8.33
N LEU A 105 -11.23 9.25 7.03
CA LEU A 105 -10.61 8.13 6.33
C LEU A 105 -9.10 8.22 6.33
N HIS A 106 -8.54 9.40 6.05
CA HIS A 106 -7.09 9.59 6.03
C HIS A 106 -6.45 9.35 7.41
N PHE A 107 -7.13 9.76 8.49
CA PHE A 107 -6.68 9.54 9.86
C PHE A 107 -6.58 8.05 10.23
N VAL A 108 -7.49 7.21 9.73
CA VAL A 108 -7.47 5.76 9.98
C VAL A 108 -6.58 5.04 8.97
N PHE A 109 -6.60 5.47 7.70
CA PHE A 109 -5.86 4.85 6.61
C PHE A 109 -4.34 4.95 6.83
N LEU A 110 -3.83 6.12 7.22
CA LEU A 110 -2.39 6.33 7.34
C LEU A 110 -1.72 5.37 8.36
N PRO A 111 -2.19 5.24 9.62
CA PRO A 111 -1.60 4.28 10.56
C PRO A 111 -1.81 2.83 10.12
N LEU A 112 -3.00 2.50 9.59
CA LEU A 112 -3.28 1.14 9.10
C LEU A 112 -2.32 0.75 7.97
N TYR A 113 -2.14 1.63 6.98
CA TYR A 113 -1.26 1.38 5.85
C TYR A 113 0.20 1.31 6.25
N THR A 114 0.65 2.14 7.21
CA THR A 114 1.99 2.03 7.78
C THR A 114 2.22 0.70 8.48
N LEU A 115 1.25 0.18 9.24
CA LEU A 115 1.35 -1.15 9.88
C LEU A 115 1.37 -2.28 8.86
N VAL A 116 0.53 -2.20 7.82
CA VAL A 116 0.54 -3.18 6.72
C VAL A 116 1.89 -3.17 6.02
N TYR A 117 2.42 -2.00 5.66
CA TYR A 117 3.74 -1.92 5.04
C TYR A 117 4.85 -2.47 5.94
N ALA A 118 4.91 -2.04 7.20
CA ALA A 118 5.92 -2.50 8.14
C ALA A 118 5.86 -4.03 8.32
N SER A 119 4.65 -4.59 8.52
CA SER A 119 4.49 -6.04 8.61
C SER A 119 4.86 -6.75 7.30
N GLY A 120 4.56 -6.17 6.14
CA GLY A 120 4.93 -6.73 4.84
C GLY A 120 6.45 -6.94 4.69
N LEU A 121 7.26 -5.99 5.15
CA LEU A 121 8.72 -6.07 5.10
C LEU A 121 9.29 -7.27 5.89
N PHE A 122 8.62 -7.69 6.97
CA PHE A 122 9.08 -8.82 7.79
C PHE A 122 8.47 -10.17 7.36
N LEU A 123 7.28 -10.15 6.74
CA LEU A 123 6.54 -11.36 6.39
C LEU A 123 6.99 -12.00 5.08
N PHE A 124 7.59 -11.22 4.18
CA PHE A 124 8.00 -11.68 2.86
C PHE A 124 9.52 -11.60 2.69
N GLN A 125 10.11 -12.65 2.14
CA GLN A 125 11.55 -12.74 1.91
C GLN A 125 11.83 -13.19 0.47
N SER A 126 12.99 -12.81 -0.04
CA SER A 126 13.44 -13.18 -1.39
C SER A 126 14.10 -14.56 -1.47
N TYR A 127 14.32 -15.20 -0.33
CA TYR A 127 14.93 -16.53 -0.19
C TYR A 127 14.03 -17.46 0.62
N PRO A 128 14.07 -18.77 0.37
CA PRO A 128 13.27 -19.75 1.12
C PRO A 128 13.75 -19.84 2.57
N VAL A 129 12.80 -19.94 3.50
CA VAL A 129 13.10 -20.24 4.90
C VAL A 129 13.59 -21.70 4.98
N ARG A 130 14.80 -21.90 5.48
CA ARG A 130 15.37 -23.24 5.75
C ARG A 130 14.72 -23.89 6.95
#